data_AF-A0A9E0YAX1-F1
#
_entry.id   AF-A0A9E0YAX1-F1
#
_cell.length_a   1.000
_cell.length_b   1.000
_cell.length_c   1.000
_cell.angle_alpha   90.00
_cell.angle_beta   90.00
_cell.angle_gamma   90.00
#
_symmetry.space_group_name_H-M   'P 1'
#
loop_
_entity.id
_entity.type
_entity.pdbx_description
1 polymer ?
#
loop_
_entity_poly.entity_id
_entity_poly.type
_entity_poly.pdbx_seq_one_letter_code
_entity_poly.pdbx_strand_id
1 'polypeptide(L)'
;MKQRGRPKGRSTDRRSFGPLGDLIRKHRLERGHGLADVAKACSCSVQFISNIEHGRAPLPWEKLPSISDFLKISMEELQAANLSVRSDFQSFAKTAKARAGLAASTFTHVARDKELQEILQAYQVASLANRKKFVKSAIKLLSE
;
A
#
# COMPACT_ATOMS: atom_id res chain seq x y z
N MET A 1 12.85 40.94 8.22
CA MET A 1 11.66 40.17 8.63
C MET A 1 12.08 38.73 8.92
N LYS A 2 12.01 38.27 10.18
CA LYS A 2 12.41 36.92 10.58
C LYS A 2 11.41 35.91 9.99
N GLN A 3 11.85 34.99 9.13
CA GLN A 3 11.00 33.91 8.60
C GLN A 3 10.54 33.03 9.77
N ARG A 4 9.31 33.26 10.25
CA ARG A 4 8.63 32.39 11.21
C ARG A 4 8.18 31.14 10.47
N GLY A 5 8.98 30.09 10.53
CA GLY A 5 8.63 28.78 9.99
C GLY A 5 9.43 27.68 10.68
N ARG A 6 8.78 26.56 11.00
CA ARG A 6 9.44 25.30 11.39
C ARG A 6 10.58 25.03 10.41
N PRO A 7 11.79 24.61 10.85
CA PRO A 7 12.90 24.35 9.95
C PRO A 7 12.42 23.49 8.77
N LYS A 8 12.55 24.03 7.56
CA LYS A 8 11.91 23.48 6.36
C LYS A 8 12.42 22.04 6.12
N GLY A 9 11.55 21.06 6.28
CA GLY A 9 11.66 19.77 5.60
C GLY A 9 12.71 18.75 6.08
N ARG A 10 13.37 18.93 7.23
CA ARG A 10 14.22 17.86 7.80
C ARG A 10 13.36 16.92 8.64
N SER A 11 12.89 15.83 8.03
CA SER A 11 12.20 14.77 8.77
C SER A 11 13.19 14.12 9.73
N THR A 12 12.87 14.11 11.03
CA THR A 12 13.62 13.39 12.07
C THR A 12 13.30 11.90 12.11
N ASP A 13 12.38 11.46 11.25
CA ASP A 13 12.03 10.05 11.14
C ASP A 13 13.26 9.23 10.70
N ARG A 14 13.45 8.05 11.29
CA ARG A 14 14.53 7.12 10.96
C ARG A 14 14.00 5.79 10.43
N ARG A 15 12.68 5.69 10.25
CA ARG A 15 12.05 4.49 9.69
C ARG A 15 12.47 4.34 8.23
N SER A 16 12.82 3.11 7.87
CA SER A 16 12.97 2.67 6.49
C SER A 16 11.58 2.35 5.92
N PHE A 17 11.33 2.81 4.70
CA PHE A 17 10.05 2.58 4.01
C PHE A 17 10.22 1.84 2.68
N GLY A 18 11.40 1.26 2.46
CA GLY A 18 11.75 0.51 1.27
C GLY A 18 12.82 1.18 0.43
N PRO A 19 13.40 0.44 -0.53
CA PRO A 19 14.62 0.83 -1.23
C PRO A 19 14.50 2.17 -1.97
N LEU A 20 13.37 2.43 -2.65
CA LEU A 20 13.16 3.70 -3.35
C LEU A 20 13.07 4.88 -2.40
N GLY A 21 12.23 4.75 -1.36
CA GLY A 21 11.98 5.84 -0.42
C GLY A 21 13.23 6.21 0.36
N ASP A 22 13.97 5.20 0.80
CA ASP A 22 15.22 5.35 1.54
C ASP A 22 16.32 5.96 0.66
N LEU A 23 16.44 5.52 -0.59
CA LEU A 23 17.39 6.07 -1.56
C LEU A 23 17.15 7.56 -1.79
N ILE A 24 15.90 7.95 -2.10
CA ILE A 24 15.53 9.35 -2.34
C ILE A 24 15.76 10.18 -1.07
N ARG A 25 15.33 9.68 0.08
CA ARG A 25 15.49 10.36 1.37
C ARG A 25 16.96 10.57 1.72
N LYS A 26 17.80 9.56 1.54
CA LYS A 26 19.25 9.63 1.79
C LYS A 26 19.88 10.73 0.94
N HIS A 27 19.72 10.67 -0.37
CA HIS A 27 20.30 11.66 -1.29
C HIS A 27 19.80 13.07 -1.04
N ARG A 28 18.51 13.22 -0.72
CA ARG A 28 17.90 14.50 -0.37
C ARG A 28 18.53 15.09 0.90
N LEU A 29 18.68 14.29 1.95
CA LEU A 29 19.23 14.73 3.24
C LEU A 29 20.74 15.02 3.17
N GLU A 30 21.51 14.23 2.42
CA GLU A 30 22.95 14.46 2.18
C GLU A 30 23.20 15.80 1.49
N ARG A 31 22.27 16.24 0.64
CA ARG A 31 22.34 17.53 -0.07
C ARG A 31 21.69 18.68 0.71
N GLY A 32 21.16 18.43 1.90
CA GLY A 32 20.53 19.44 2.74
C GLY A 32 19.18 19.94 2.21
N HIS A 33 18.52 19.20 1.31
CA HIS A 33 17.24 19.58 0.74
C HIS A 33 16.06 19.15 1.63
N GLY A 34 15.07 20.03 1.76
CA GLY A 34 13.76 19.68 2.29
C GLY A 34 12.86 19.05 1.24
N LEU A 35 11.74 18.44 1.66
CA LEU A 35 10.73 17.92 0.74
C LEU A 35 10.19 19.01 -0.23
N ALA A 36 10.07 20.25 0.26
CA ALA A 36 9.60 21.38 -0.54
C ALA A 36 10.56 21.75 -1.66
N ASP A 37 11.86 21.58 -1.45
CA ASP A 37 12.89 21.93 -2.44
C ASP A 37 12.85 20.93 -3.61
N VAL A 38 12.78 19.62 -3.28
CA VAL A 38 12.62 18.56 -4.29
C VAL A 38 11.31 18.71 -5.05
N ALA A 39 10.21 18.97 -4.33
CA ALA A 39 8.90 19.14 -4.94
C ALA A 39 8.88 20.29 -5.95
N LYS A 40 9.48 21.43 -5.58
CA LYS A 40 9.62 22.60 -6.46
C LYS A 40 10.48 22.29 -7.68
N ALA A 41 11.64 21.64 -7.49
CA ALA A 41 12.55 21.29 -8.59
C ALA A 41 11.93 20.31 -9.58
N CYS A 42 11.10 19.38 -9.11
CA CYS A 42 10.47 18.35 -9.93
C CYS A 42 9.06 18.72 -10.42
N SER A 43 8.62 19.97 -10.19
CA SER A 43 7.28 20.47 -10.52
C SER A 43 6.17 19.50 -10.07
N CYS A 44 6.17 19.16 -8.78
CA CYS A 44 5.21 18.27 -8.15
C CYS A 44 4.86 18.74 -6.73
N SER A 45 3.91 18.07 -6.08
CA SER A 45 3.48 18.44 -4.72
C SER A 45 4.43 17.89 -3.65
N VAL A 46 4.49 18.54 -2.50
CA VAL A 46 5.25 18.03 -1.33
C VAL A 46 4.71 16.68 -0.88
N GLN A 47 3.38 16.50 -0.93
CA GLN A 47 2.73 15.24 -0.57
C GLN A 47 3.16 14.10 -1.50
N PHE A 48 3.36 14.38 -2.77
CA PHE A 48 3.82 13.40 -3.75
C PHE A 48 5.20 12.83 -3.38
N ILE A 49 6.19 13.70 -3.12
CA ILE A 49 7.52 13.27 -2.67
C ILE A 49 7.44 12.53 -1.34
N SER A 50 6.63 13.03 -0.39
CA SER A 50 6.40 12.36 0.90
C SER A 50 5.84 10.95 0.71
N ASN A 51 4.82 10.75 -0.14
CA ASN A 51 4.24 9.43 -0.37
C ASN A 51 5.24 8.43 -0.95
N ILE A 52 6.13 8.89 -1.85
CA ILE A 52 7.20 8.05 -2.40
C ILE A 52 8.21 7.68 -1.33
N GLU A 53 8.68 8.65 -0.54
CA GLU A 53 9.61 8.39 0.56
C GLU A 53 9.07 7.45 1.64
N HIS A 54 7.75 7.39 1.80
CA HIS A 54 7.08 6.49 2.75
C HIS A 54 6.58 5.19 2.11
N GLY A 55 6.98 4.87 0.87
CA GLY A 55 6.60 3.63 0.18
C GLY A 55 5.10 3.51 -0.14
N ARG A 56 4.35 4.61 -0.05
CA ARG A 56 2.90 4.65 -0.31
C ARG A 56 2.55 4.79 -1.78
N ALA A 57 3.51 5.22 -2.60
CA ALA A 57 3.35 5.38 -4.03
C ALA A 57 4.65 5.04 -4.76
N PRO A 58 4.59 4.33 -5.91
CA PRO A 58 5.73 4.19 -6.80
C PRO A 58 6.02 5.53 -7.50
N LEU A 59 7.25 5.70 -7.99
CA LEU A 59 7.64 6.88 -8.76
C LEU A 59 7.18 6.71 -10.24
N PRO A 60 6.44 7.68 -10.82
CA PRO A 60 6.12 7.67 -12.24
C PRO A 60 7.37 7.80 -13.12
N TRP A 61 7.41 7.07 -14.23
CA TRP A 61 8.56 7.06 -15.14
C TRP A 61 8.91 8.44 -15.69
N GLU A 62 7.89 9.27 -15.97
CA GLU A 62 8.04 10.64 -16.47
C GLU A 62 8.79 11.57 -15.50
N LYS A 63 8.76 11.28 -14.20
CA LYS A 63 9.40 12.10 -13.15
C LYS A 63 10.79 11.61 -12.76
N LEU A 64 11.22 10.44 -13.26
CA LEU A 64 12.55 9.89 -12.98
C LEU A 64 13.68 10.83 -13.40
N PRO A 65 13.70 11.42 -14.62
CA PRO A 65 14.81 12.27 -15.05
C PRO A 65 14.96 13.49 -14.13
N SER A 66 13.85 14.17 -13.80
CA SER A 66 13.88 15.35 -12.93
C SER A 66 14.41 15.05 -11.53
N ILE A 67 14.02 13.89 -10.95
CA ILE A 67 14.50 13.48 -9.63
C ILE A 67 15.97 13.05 -9.68
N SER A 68 16.34 12.27 -10.69
CA SER A 68 17.72 11.85 -10.96
C SER A 68 18.65 13.07 -11.07
N ASP A 69 18.27 14.06 -11.88
CA ASP A 69 19.09 15.24 -12.14
C ASP A 69 19.25 16.14 -10.92
N PHE A 70 18.17 16.31 -10.13
CA PHE A 70 18.18 17.15 -8.94
C PHE A 70 18.89 16.49 -7.76
N LEU A 71 18.62 15.20 -7.52
CA LEU A 71 19.21 14.44 -6.41
C LEU A 71 20.53 13.75 -6.77
N LYS A 72 21.01 13.90 -8.01
CA LYS A 72 22.25 13.27 -8.53
C LYS A 72 22.31 11.79 -8.16
N ILE A 73 21.20 11.09 -8.40
CA ILE A 73 21.09 9.63 -8.29
C ILE A 73 21.30 9.10 -9.71
N SER A 74 21.99 7.97 -9.88
CA SER A 74 22.09 7.38 -11.22
C SER A 74 20.71 6.92 -11.70
N MET A 75 20.42 7.08 -13.00
CA MET A 75 19.14 6.64 -13.56
C MET A 75 18.93 5.14 -13.34
N GLU A 76 19.96 4.32 -13.51
CA GLU A 76 19.89 2.87 -13.33
C GLU A 76 19.50 2.48 -11.89
N GLU A 77 20.16 3.08 -10.88
CA GLU A 77 19.88 2.82 -9.47
C GLU A 77 18.45 3.26 -9.10
N LEU A 78 18.03 4.44 -9.57
CA LEU A 78 16.69 4.96 -9.31
C LEU A 78 15.60 4.09 -9.96
N GLN A 79 15.85 3.61 -11.18
CA GLN A 79 14.95 2.69 -11.89
C GLN A 79 14.84 1.34 -11.19
N ALA A 80 15.98 0.75 -10.77
CA ALA A 80 16.01 -0.52 -10.06
C ALA A 80 15.21 -0.44 -8.74
N ALA A 81 15.44 0.61 -7.95
CA ALA A 81 14.71 0.84 -6.71
C ALA A 81 13.20 1.07 -6.95
N ASN A 82 12.83 1.73 -8.05
CA ASN A 82 11.43 1.94 -8.39
C ASN A 82 10.71 0.66 -8.84
N LEU A 83 11.41 -0.24 -9.55
CA LEU A 83 10.86 -1.53 -9.95
C LEU A 83 10.53 -2.42 -8.76
N SER A 84 11.38 -2.45 -7.73
CA SER A 84 11.13 -3.28 -6.55
C SER A 84 9.82 -2.87 -5.84
N VAL A 85 9.59 -1.57 -5.66
CA VAL A 85 8.34 -1.04 -5.05
C VAL A 85 7.12 -1.39 -5.90
N ARG A 86 7.23 -1.35 -7.23
CA ARG A 86 6.12 -1.70 -8.14
C ARG A 86 5.79 -3.19 -8.10
N SER A 87 6.79 -4.06 -7.99
CA SER A 87 6.58 -5.51 -7.84
C SER A 87 5.84 -5.84 -6.56
N ASP A 88 6.23 -5.22 -5.44
CA ASP A 88 5.51 -5.32 -4.17
C ASP A 88 4.09 -4.78 -4.28
N PHE A 89 3.91 -3.60 -4.90
CA PHE A 89 2.58 -3.02 -5.09
C PHE A 89 1.66 -3.91 -5.95
N GLN A 90 2.20 -4.54 -6.99
CA GLN A 90 1.43 -5.47 -7.82
C GLN A 90 1.03 -6.74 -7.06
N SER A 91 1.91 -7.29 -6.21
CA SER A 91 1.56 -8.47 -5.41
C SER A 91 0.45 -8.15 -4.40
N PHE A 92 0.50 -6.99 -3.76
CA PHE A 92 -0.59 -6.50 -2.89
C PHE A 92 -1.90 -6.26 -3.68
N ALA A 93 -1.84 -5.60 -4.84
CA ALA A 93 -3.03 -5.33 -5.66
C ALA A 93 -3.67 -6.63 -6.19
N LYS A 94 -2.86 -7.60 -6.61
CA LYS A 94 -3.34 -8.93 -7.03
C LYS A 94 -4.00 -9.66 -5.87
N THR A 95 -3.43 -9.59 -4.66
CA THR A 95 -4.02 -10.21 -3.45
C THR A 95 -5.38 -9.58 -3.10
N ALA A 96 -5.49 -8.25 -3.17
CA ALA A 96 -6.74 -7.54 -2.94
C ALA A 96 -7.82 -7.91 -3.99
N LYS A 97 -7.43 -7.97 -5.27
CA LYS A 97 -8.33 -8.38 -6.36
C LYS A 97 -8.74 -9.85 -6.26
N ALA A 98 -7.84 -10.73 -5.83
CA ALA A 98 -8.13 -12.14 -5.58
C ALA A 98 -9.13 -12.31 -4.42
N ARG A 99 -8.97 -11.57 -3.32
CA ARG A 99 -9.94 -11.58 -2.21
C ARG A 99 -11.32 -11.05 -2.62
N ALA A 100 -11.37 -10.00 -3.44
CA ALA A 100 -12.63 -9.47 -3.97
C ALA A 100 -13.30 -10.45 -4.95
N GLY A 101 -12.53 -11.11 -5.82
CA GLY A 101 -13.04 -12.12 -6.76
C GLY A 101 -13.52 -13.39 -6.06
N LEU A 102 -12.84 -13.83 -4.99
CA LEU A 102 -13.21 -15.03 -4.23
C LEU A 102 -14.57 -14.85 -3.53
N ALA A 103 -14.85 -13.66 -2.98
CA ALA A 103 -16.16 -13.36 -2.41
C ALA A 103 -17.26 -13.44 -3.47
N ALA A 104 -17.05 -12.86 -4.65
CA ALA A 104 -18.03 -12.92 -5.73
C ALA A 104 -18.29 -14.36 -6.22
N SER A 105 -17.24 -15.19 -6.36
CA SER A 105 -17.39 -16.58 -6.81
C SER A 105 -18.07 -17.48 -5.77
N THR A 106 -17.75 -17.35 -4.48
CA THR A 106 -18.43 -18.16 -3.44
C THR A 106 -19.91 -17.82 -3.35
N PHE A 107 -20.29 -16.54 -3.45
CA PHE A 107 -21.71 -16.15 -3.50
C PHE A 107 -22.46 -16.73 -4.70
N THR A 108 -21.81 -16.86 -5.88
CA THR A 108 -22.48 -17.46 -7.06
C THR A 108 -22.73 -18.96 -6.93
N HIS A 109 -21.86 -19.70 -6.24
CA HIS A 109 -22.06 -21.12 -5.98
C HIS A 109 -23.11 -21.34 -4.88
N VAL A 110 -23.04 -20.55 -3.80
CA VAL A 110 -24.04 -20.54 -2.73
C VAL A 110 -25.43 -20.20 -3.24
N ALA A 111 -25.55 -19.30 -4.23
CA ALA A 111 -26.83 -18.93 -4.83
C ALA A 111 -27.45 -20.02 -5.71
N ARG A 112 -26.72 -21.08 -6.06
CA ARG A 112 -27.22 -22.20 -6.89
C ARG A 112 -27.51 -23.47 -6.09
N ASP A 113 -26.95 -23.58 -4.89
CA ASP A 113 -27.10 -24.75 -4.02
C ASP A 113 -28.27 -24.56 -3.06
N LYS A 114 -29.33 -25.34 -3.26
CA LYS A 114 -30.56 -25.26 -2.47
C LYS A 114 -30.35 -25.66 -1.01
N GLU A 115 -29.51 -26.66 -0.74
CA GLU A 115 -29.24 -27.11 0.62
C GLU A 115 -28.45 -26.04 1.39
N LEU A 116 -27.48 -25.42 0.72
CA LEU A 116 -26.68 -24.36 1.34
C LEU A 116 -27.51 -23.08 1.59
N GLN A 117 -28.46 -22.77 0.71
CA GLN A 117 -29.43 -21.69 0.93
C GLN A 117 -30.30 -21.92 2.17
N GLU A 118 -30.83 -23.13 2.32
CA GLU A 118 -31.66 -23.50 3.47
C GLU A 118 -30.86 -23.40 4.78
N ILE A 119 -29.61 -23.86 4.78
CA ILE A 119 -28.70 -23.74 5.94
C ILE A 119 -28.44 -22.27 6.29
N LEU A 120 -28.17 -21.43 5.29
CA LEU A 120 -27.92 -20.00 5.52
C LEU A 120 -29.17 -19.27 6.02
N GLN A 121 -30.33 -19.58 5.47
CA GLN A 121 -31.60 -19.00 5.93
C GLN A 121 -31.87 -19.41 7.38
N ALA A 122 -31.75 -20.70 7.71
CA ALA A 122 -31.91 -21.21 9.07
C ALA A 122 -30.92 -20.55 10.05
N TYR A 123 -29.67 -20.32 9.62
CA TYR A 123 -28.67 -19.60 10.42
C TYR A 123 -29.04 -18.14 10.67
N GLN A 124 -29.58 -17.44 9.66
CA GLN A 124 -29.99 -16.04 9.76
C GLN A 124 -31.16 -15.83 10.73
N VAL A 125 -32.13 -16.74 10.82
CA VAL A 125 -33.25 -16.65 11.78
C VAL A 125 -32.91 -17.22 13.16
N ALA A 126 -31.82 -17.98 13.31
CA ALA A 126 -31.44 -18.56 14.60
C ALA A 126 -30.93 -17.54 15.63
N SER A 127 -31.13 -17.86 16.91
CA SER A 127 -30.62 -17.07 18.04
C SER A 127 -29.09 -17.11 18.16
N LEU A 128 -28.49 -16.11 18.83
CA LEU A 128 -27.04 -16.03 19.02
C LEU A 128 -26.43 -17.28 19.67
N ALA A 129 -27.14 -17.90 20.61
CA ALA A 129 -26.68 -19.12 21.27
C ALA A 129 -26.62 -20.31 20.29
N ASN A 130 -27.63 -20.44 19.41
CA ASN A 130 -27.70 -21.51 18.42
C ASN A 130 -26.68 -21.31 17.30
N ARG A 131 -26.45 -20.06 16.87
CA ARG A 131 -25.39 -19.74 15.89
C ARG A 131 -24.01 -20.12 16.39
N LYS A 132 -23.69 -19.86 17.66
CA LYS A 132 -22.41 -20.28 18.27
C LYS A 132 -22.25 -21.80 18.29
N LYS A 133 -23.30 -22.53 18.65
CA LYS A 133 -23.30 -24.01 18.61
C LYS A 133 -23.09 -24.53 17.19
N PHE A 134 -23.82 -23.97 16.22
CA PHE A 134 -23.67 -24.30 14.81
C PHE A 134 -22.24 -24.13 14.32
N VAL A 135 -21.62 -22.96 14.55
CA VAL A 135 -20.23 -22.69 14.14
C VAL A 135 -19.26 -23.67 14.80
N LYS A 136 -19.42 -23.95 16.09
CA LYS A 136 -18.56 -24.91 16.81
C LYS A 136 -18.66 -26.31 16.22
N SER A 137 -19.87 -26.78 15.90
CA SER A 137 -20.08 -28.08 15.27
C SER A 137 -19.53 -28.13 13.85
N ALA A 138 -19.76 -27.08 13.04
CA ALA A 138 -19.26 -27.00 11.67
C ALA A 138 -17.72 -27.03 11.61
N ILE A 139 -17.05 -26.29 12.50
CA ILE A 139 -15.58 -26.32 12.60
C ILE A 139 -15.09 -27.72 12.93
N LYS A 140 -15.73 -28.40 13.90
CA LYS A 140 -15.36 -29.78 14.28
C LYS A 140 -15.48 -30.74 13.08
N LEU A 141 -16.58 -30.66 12.33
CA LEU A 141 -16.89 -31.52 11.20
C LEU A 141 -15.94 -31.30 10.00
N LEU A 142 -15.43 -30.07 9.83
CA LEU A 142 -14.44 -29.73 8.80
C LEU A 142 -12.99 -30.02 9.20
N SER A 143 -12.75 -30.32 10.49
CA SER A 143 -11.44 -30.63 11.04
C SER A 143 -11.18 -32.13 11.26
N GLU A 144 -12.20 -32.97 11.03
CA GLU A 144 -12.11 -34.44 10.96
C GLU A 144 -11.86 -34.88 9.51
#